data_AF-A0A1Y1S9P1-F1
#
_entry.id   AF-A0A1Y1S9P1-F1
#
_cell.length_a   1.000
_cell.length_b   1.000
_cell.length_c   1.000
_cell.angle_alpha   90.00
_cell.angle_beta   90.00
_cell.angle_gamma   90.00
#
_symmetry.space_group_name_H-M   'P 1'
#
loop_
_entity.id
_entity.type
_entity.pdbx_description
1 polymer ?
#
loop_
_entity_poly.entity_id
_entity_poly.type
_entity_poly.pdbx_seq_one_letter_code
_entity_poly.pdbx_strand_id
1 'polypeptide(L)'
;MAEDVLDTLLFVDTNVLLDFYRIRKTDISLKYLEQLEACRDRLITGSQVEMEYKKNRQRVIVESLTNFRTPDWSKLTGPALVADLQAMKMIEKKKKEISAQRVKVDERIQKVLGDPIYYDPVYQCLQRIFKNDCPYNLSRTKKERFTIRNLARKRFTLGYPPRKQSDTSIGDAVNWEWIVQCSIQSGKHIVIVTRDTDYGAIYEGKSYLNDWLRQEFSERVSKRRKIVLTDKLAQGLKIVHAAVSKEMEEEERRLIAELVGTSDDVSEDET
;
A
#
# COMPACT_ATOMS: atom_id res chain seq x y z
N MET A 1 -26.18 15.93 -7.85
CA MET A 1 -26.67 15.14 -6.70
C MET A 1 -25.49 14.96 -5.77
N ALA A 2 -25.57 15.42 -4.53
CA ALA A 2 -24.51 15.20 -3.57
C ALA A 2 -24.40 13.69 -3.34
N GLU A 3 -23.26 13.10 -3.65
CA GLU A 3 -22.95 11.71 -3.30
C GLU A 3 -22.99 11.64 -1.76
N ASP A 4 -24.06 11.05 -1.21
CA ASP A 4 -24.15 10.76 0.22
C ASP A 4 -22.90 9.97 0.61
N VAL A 5 -22.04 10.59 1.41
CA VAL A 5 -20.91 9.92 2.05
C VAL A 5 -21.51 8.80 2.90
N LEU A 6 -21.50 7.57 2.38
CA LEU A 6 -21.98 6.40 3.09
C LEU A 6 -21.24 6.34 4.44
N ASP A 7 -21.97 6.12 5.54
CA ASP A 7 -21.34 5.89 6.83
C ASP A 7 -20.61 4.54 6.81
N THR A 8 -19.31 4.63 6.54
CA THR A 8 -18.46 3.55 6.02
C THR A 8 -17.12 3.56 6.73
N LEU A 9 -16.61 2.37 7.04
CA LEU A 9 -15.24 2.16 7.48
C LEU A 9 -14.37 1.71 6.32
N LEU A 10 -13.11 2.12 6.35
CA LEU A 10 -12.13 1.84 5.32
C LEU A 10 -11.07 0.90 5.86
N PHE A 11 -10.91 -0.27 5.27
CA PHE A 11 -9.74 -1.11 5.45
C PHE A 11 -8.80 -0.90 4.26
N VAL A 12 -7.53 -0.63 4.55
CA VAL A 12 -6.47 -0.52 3.53
C VAL A 12 -5.46 -1.61 3.80
N ASP A 13 -5.29 -2.48 2.82
CA ASP A 13 -4.37 -3.59 2.87
C ASP A 13 -2.90 -3.10 2.90
N THR A 14 -2.02 -3.90 3.50
CA THR A 14 -0.61 -3.56 3.70
C THR A 14 0.10 -3.23 2.39
N ASN A 15 -0.16 -3.98 1.31
CA ASN A 15 0.49 -3.74 0.02
C ASN A 15 0.14 -2.36 -0.55
N VAL A 16 -1.09 -1.89 -0.33
CA VAL A 16 -1.52 -0.55 -0.74
C VAL A 16 -0.80 0.54 0.06
N LEU A 17 -0.49 0.29 1.35
CA LEU A 17 0.32 1.22 2.16
C LEU A 17 1.79 1.23 1.75
N LEU A 18 2.34 0.11 1.30
CA LEU A 18 3.73 0.03 0.84
C LEU A 18 3.96 0.79 -0.48
N ASP A 19 2.90 0.99 -1.26
CA ASP A 19 2.95 1.72 -2.52
C ASP A 19 3.26 3.21 -2.35
N PHE A 20 3.14 3.78 -1.15
CA PHE A 20 3.63 5.13 -0.86
C PHE A 20 5.15 5.30 -1.06
N TYR A 21 5.91 4.21 -1.08
CA TYR A 21 7.33 4.20 -1.45
C TYR A 21 7.58 4.04 -2.95
N ARG A 22 6.55 3.65 -3.72
CA ARG A 22 6.62 3.44 -5.18
C ARG A 22 6.10 4.63 -5.97
N ILE A 23 5.23 5.46 -5.38
CA ILE A 23 4.73 6.70 -6.00
C ILE A 23 5.89 7.66 -6.26
N ARG A 24 6.06 8.07 -7.53
CA ARG A 24 7.18 8.90 -7.97
C ARG A 24 6.98 10.38 -7.62
N LYS A 25 5.72 10.84 -7.63
CA LYS A 25 5.35 12.20 -7.24
C LYS A 25 5.15 12.32 -5.73
N THR A 26 6.17 12.81 -5.04
CA THR A 26 6.17 12.94 -3.56
C THR A 26 5.00 13.77 -3.05
N ASP A 27 4.60 14.84 -3.75
CA ASP A 27 3.48 15.70 -3.35
C ASP A 27 2.13 14.94 -3.36
N ILE A 28 1.92 14.05 -4.33
CA ILE A 28 0.71 13.22 -4.41
C ILE A 28 0.71 12.15 -3.32
N SER A 29 1.86 11.50 -3.09
CA SER A 29 2.01 10.51 -2.00
C SER A 29 1.65 11.13 -0.65
N LEU A 30 2.15 12.34 -0.37
CA LEU A 30 1.83 13.08 0.85
C LEU A 30 0.35 13.48 0.92
N LYS A 31 -0.27 13.95 -0.17
CA LYS A 31 -1.71 14.26 -0.21
C LYS A 31 -2.56 13.04 0.18
N TYR A 32 -2.26 11.84 -0.34
CA TYR A 32 -2.98 10.62 0.05
C TYR A 32 -2.80 10.26 1.53
N LEU A 33 -1.58 10.41 2.05
CA LEU A 33 -1.30 10.19 3.48
C LEU A 33 -2.06 11.17 4.37
N GLU A 34 -2.16 12.44 3.97
CA GLU A 34 -2.97 13.44 4.66
C GLU A 34 -4.46 13.05 4.67
N GLN A 35 -4.99 12.54 3.56
CA GLN A 35 -6.37 12.07 3.50
C GLN A 35 -6.61 10.85 4.41
N LEU A 36 -5.69 9.89 4.43
CA LEU A 36 -5.76 8.75 5.36
C LEU A 36 -5.73 9.20 6.81
N GLU A 37 -4.84 10.14 7.16
CA GLU A 37 -4.75 10.70 8.51
C GLU A 37 -6.02 11.49 8.88
N ALA A 38 -6.60 12.24 7.95
CA ALA A 38 -7.84 12.99 8.15
C ALA A 38 -9.05 12.08 8.43
N CYS A 39 -9.06 10.86 7.89
CA CYS A 39 -10.12 9.86 8.13
C CYS A 39 -9.70 8.74 9.09
N ARG A 40 -8.64 8.91 9.88
CA ARG A 40 -8.08 7.87 10.78
C ARG A 40 -9.08 7.21 11.73
N ASP A 41 -10.13 7.92 12.14
CA ASP A 41 -11.17 7.39 13.03
C ASP A 41 -12.19 6.49 12.31
N ARG A 42 -12.09 6.40 10.99
CA ARG A 42 -12.86 5.49 10.12
C ARG A 42 -12.00 4.40 9.51
N LEU A 43 -10.69 4.38 9.81
CA LEU A 43 -9.77 3.35 9.33
C LEU A 43 -9.86 2.10 10.21
N ILE A 44 -10.07 0.96 9.59
CA ILE A 44 -9.89 -0.35 10.20
C ILE A 44 -8.41 -0.68 10.11
N THR A 45 -7.76 -0.76 11.26
CA THR A 45 -6.33 -1.02 11.38
C THR A 45 -6.09 -2.09 12.44
N GLY A 46 -4.84 -2.52 12.58
CA GLY A 46 -4.46 -3.38 13.68
C GLY A 46 -2.99 -3.74 13.67
N SER A 47 -2.57 -4.43 14.74
CA SER A 47 -1.19 -4.87 14.89
C SER A 47 -0.70 -5.83 13.80
N GLN A 48 -1.62 -6.50 13.08
CA GLN A 48 -1.29 -7.36 11.94
C GLN A 48 -0.79 -6.52 10.76
N VAL A 49 -1.61 -5.55 10.30
CA VAL A 49 -1.26 -4.61 9.23
C VAL A 49 0.02 -3.83 9.55
N GLU A 50 0.15 -3.31 10.79
CA GLU A 50 1.36 -2.60 11.22
C GLU A 50 2.61 -3.49 11.13
N MET A 51 2.51 -4.76 11.55
CA MET A 51 3.62 -5.71 11.52
C MET A 51 4.04 -6.04 10.09
N GLU A 52 3.08 -6.35 9.21
CA GLU A 52 3.36 -6.66 7.80
C GLU A 52 3.98 -5.45 7.08
N TYR A 53 3.46 -4.25 7.33
CA TYR A 53 4.03 -3.02 6.81
C TYR A 53 5.49 -2.88 7.25
N LYS A 54 5.78 -2.99 8.55
CA LYS A 54 7.14 -2.88 9.09
C LYS A 54 8.07 -3.95 8.56
N LYS A 55 7.58 -5.19 8.41
CA LYS A 55 8.34 -6.32 7.87
C LYS A 55 8.75 -6.09 6.42
N ASN A 56 7.86 -5.54 5.60
CA ASN A 56 8.08 -5.41 4.16
C ASN A 56 8.68 -4.05 3.73
N ARG A 57 8.54 -3.00 4.56
CA ARG A 57 8.96 -1.64 4.25
C ARG A 57 10.39 -1.54 3.72
N GLN A 58 11.37 -2.10 4.44
CA GLN A 58 12.78 -1.98 4.07
C GLN A 58 13.05 -2.61 2.70
N ARG A 59 12.48 -3.80 2.46
CA ARG A 59 12.58 -4.50 1.18
C ARG A 59 12.01 -3.65 0.03
N VAL A 60 10.79 -3.12 0.18
CA VAL A 60 10.14 -2.31 -0.86
C VAL A 60 10.92 -1.03 -1.17
N ILE A 61 11.49 -0.37 -0.16
CA ILE A 61 12.35 0.81 -0.36
C ILE A 61 13.58 0.41 -1.18
N VAL A 62 14.25 -0.70 -0.84
CA VAL A 62 15.44 -1.16 -1.58
C VAL A 62 15.10 -1.58 -3.01
N GLU A 63 13.98 -2.28 -3.23
CA GLU A 63 13.49 -2.64 -4.57
C GLU A 63 13.18 -1.40 -5.41
N SER A 64 12.59 -0.36 -4.82
CA SER A 64 12.31 0.88 -5.54
C SER A 64 13.59 1.59 -6.02
N LEU A 65 14.74 1.27 -5.42
CA LEU A 65 16.07 1.80 -5.78
C LEU A 65 16.80 0.95 -6.82
N THR A 66 16.37 -0.28 -7.12
CA THR A 66 17.04 -1.09 -8.15
C THR A 66 16.94 -0.48 -9.54
N ASN A 67 16.01 0.45 -9.75
CA ASN A 67 15.86 1.24 -10.97
C ASN A 67 16.71 2.53 -10.96
N PHE A 68 17.32 2.88 -9.83
CA PHE A 68 18.24 4.02 -9.68
C PHE A 68 19.71 3.56 -9.84
N ARG A 69 19.99 2.83 -10.94
CA ARG A 69 21.34 2.33 -11.25
C ARG A 69 22.23 3.44 -11.78
N THR A 70 23.54 3.25 -11.61
CA THR A 70 24.54 4.14 -12.20
C THR A 70 24.36 4.16 -13.71
N PRO A 71 24.32 5.34 -14.36
CA PRO A 71 24.43 5.40 -15.81
C PRO A 71 25.72 4.72 -16.26
N ASP A 72 25.67 4.06 -17.41
CA ASP A 72 26.85 3.50 -18.03
C ASP A 72 27.74 4.63 -18.56
N TRP A 73 28.64 5.13 -17.72
CA TRP A 73 29.55 6.22 -18.04
C TRP A 73 30.54 5.88 -19.15
N SER A 74 30.76 4.59 -19.43
CA SER A 74 31.67 4.14 -20.49
C SER A 74 31.16 4.59 -21.88
N LYS A 75 29.83 4.57 -22.09
CA LYS A 75 29.16 5.01 -23.31
C LYS A 75 29.18 6.53 -23.54
N LEU A 76 29.51 7.29 -22.50
CA LEU A 76 29.61 8.76 -22.53
C LEU A 76 31.08 9.23 -22.50
N THR A 77 32.02 8.36 -22.84
CA THR A 77 33.45 8.68 -22.90
C THR A 77 33.85 8.79 -24.36
N GLY A 78 34.37 9.96 -24.76
CA GLY A 78 34.74 10.24 -26.15
C GLY A 78 36.15 9.75 -26.50
N PRO A 79 36.45 9.51 -27.78
CA PRO A 79 37.79 9.15 -28.23
C PRO A 79 38.78 10.32 -28.04
N ALA A 80 40.08 10.01 -28.00
CA ALA A 80 41.14 11.01 -27.79
C ALA A 80 41.07 12.19 -28.77
N LEU A 81 40.61 11.95 -30.02
CA LEU A 81 40.42 12.96 -31.06
C LEU A 81 39.56 14.15 -30.62
N VAL A 82 38.58 13.93 -29.73
CA VAL A 82 37.62 14.96 -29.29
C VAL A 82 37.76 15.33 -27.81
N ALA A 83 38.74 14.75 -27.11
CA ALA A 83 38.89 14.90 -25.66
C ALA A 83 39.10 16.36 -25.21
N ASP A 84 39.78 17.16 -26.04
CA ASP A 84 40.06 18.57 -25.74
C ASP A 84 38.90 19.52 -26.00
N LEU A 85 37.86 19.06 -26.70
CA LEU A 85 36.66 19.86 -26.96
C LEU A 85 36.04 20.29 -25.64
N GLN A 86 35.65 21.56 -25.56
CA GLN A 86 34.96 22.10 -24.39
C GLN A 86 33.69 21.31 -24.05
N ALA A 87 33.00 20.77 -25.07
CA ALA A 87 31.85 19.88 -24.90
C ALA A 87 32.21 18.61 -24.10
N MET A 88 33.33 17.97 -24.40
CA MET A 88 33.79 16.76 -23.68
C MET A 88 34.19 17.09 -22.23
N LYS A 89 34.85 18.22 -22.00
CA LYS A 89 35.17 18.72 -20.65
C LYS A 89 33.89 18.99 -19.82
N MET A 90 32.84 19.51 -20.46
CA MET A 90 31.55 19.74 -19.82
C MET A 90 30.84 18.44 -19.45
N ILE A 91 30.86 17.43 -20.34
CA ILE A 91 30.31 16.10 -20.06
C ILE A 91 30.97 15.51 -18.81
N GLU A 92 32.29 15.53 -18.74
CA GLU A 92 33.02 14.98 -17.58
C GLU A 92 32.69 15.72 -16.27
N LYS A 93 32.55 17.05 -16.32
CA LYS A 93 32.08 17.83 -15.18
C LYS A 93 30.68 17.39 -14.73
N LYS A 94 29.75 17.20 -15.67
CA LYS A 94 28.38 16.78 -15.37
C LYS A 94 28.32 15.36 -14.81
N LYS A 95 29.16 14.44 -15.27
CA LYS A 95 29.30 13.09 -14.67
C LYS A 95 29.67 13.16 -13.19
N LYS A 96 30.64 14.00 -12.84
CA LYS A 96 31.06 14.24 -11.45
C LYS A 96 29.94 14.85 -10.61
N GLU A 97 29.24 15.85 -11.14
CA GLU A 97 28.08 16.46 -10.47
C GLU A 97 26.97 15.41 -10.19
N ILE A 98 26.63 14.59 -11.18
CA ILE A 98 25.62 13.53 -11.03
C ILE A 98 26.06 12.51 -9.96
N SER A 99 27.32 12.09 -10.01
CA SER A 99 27.88 11.13 -9.03
C SER A 99 27.84 11.69 -7.60
N ALA A 100 28.17 12.97 -7.42
CA ALA A 100 28.11 13.63 -6.12
C ALA A 100 26.66 13.77 -5.60
N GLN A 101 25.69 14.08 -6.46
CA GLN A 101 24.28 14.11 -6.06
C GLN A 101 23.74 12.74 -5.70
N ARG A 102 24.19 11.69 -6.40
CA ARG A 102 23.82 10.32 -6.10
C ARG A 102 24.25 9.90 -4.70
N VAL A 103 25.48 10.22 -4.29
CA VAL A 103 25.95 9.94 -2.92
C VAL A 103 25.02 10.56 -1.88
N LYS A 104 24.54 11.79 -2.10
CA LYS A 104 23.59 12.45 -1.19
C LYS A 104 22.23 11.74 -1.14
N VAL A 105 21.76 11.22 -2.28
CA VAL A 105 20.53 10.42 -2.33
C VAL A 105 20.71 9.13 -1.53
N ASP A 106 21.83 8.43 -1.72
CA ASP A 106 22.15 7.20 -0.99
C ASP A 106 22.26 7.44 0.53
N GLU A 107 22.92 8.52 0.95
CA GLU A 107 22.97 8.94 2.36
C GLU A 107 21.56 9.22 2.92
N ARG A 108 20.68 9.84 2.15
CA ARG A 108 19.29 10.08 2.57
C ARG A 108 18.52 8.76 2.73
N ILE A 109 18.72 7.82 1.81
CA ILE A 109 18.11 6.49 1.87
C ILE A 109 18.59 5.73 3.10
N GLN A 110 19.90 5.75 3.39
CA GLN A 110 20.45 5.13 4.59
C GLN A 110 19.83 5.71 5.86
N LYS A 111 19.63 7.03 5.92
CA LYS A 111 18.92 7.69 7.03
C LYS A 111 17.46 7.25 7.12
N VAL A 112 16.74 7.18 6.00
CA VAL A 112 15.35 6.67 5.94
C VAL A 112 15.27 5.23 6.45
N LEU A 113 16.19 4.36 6.04
CA LEU A 113 16.20 2.95 6.43
C LEU A 113 16.61 2.74 7.89
N GLY A 114 17.62 3.49 8.35
CA GLY A 114 18.21 3.34 9.68
C GLY A 114 17.42 4.04 10.78
N ASP A 115 16.80 5.19 10.50
CA ASP A 115 16.05 5.96 11.49
C ASP A 115 14.76 6.56 10.91
N PRO A 116 13.75 5.71 10.64
CA PRO A 116 12.53 6.13 9.95
C PRO A 116 11.68 7.10 10.78
N ILE A 117 11.86 7.16 12.11
CA ILE A 117 11.10 8.07 12.97
C ILE A 117 11.39 9.53 12.62
N TYR A 118 12.61 9.86 12.20
CA TYR A 118 13.00 11.23 11.89
C TYR A 118 13.11 11.51 10.38
N TYR A 119 13.40 10.50 9.57
CA TYR A 119 13.74 10.71 8.16
C TYR A 119 12.72 10.19 7.15
N ASP A 120 11.70 9.44 7.58
CA ASP A 120 10.69 8.85 6.70
C ASP A 120 9.27 9.42 6.96
N PRO A 121 8.81 10.37 6.14
CA PRO A 121 7.47 10.96 6.27
C PRO A 121 6.33 9.95 6.14
N VAL A 122 6.50 8.91 5.29
CA VAL A 122 5.50 7.85 5.11
C VAL A 122 5.37 7.06 6.40
N TYR A 123 6.50 6.63 6.95
CA TYR A 123 6.54 5.92 8.24
C TYR A 123 5.95 6.77 9.37
N GLN A 124 6.31 8.05 9.45
CA GLN A 124 5.80 8.95 10.47
C GLN A 124 4.27 9.05 10.43
N CYS A 125 3.68 9.22 9.24
CA CYS A 125 2.23 9.29 9.09
C CYS A 125 1.54 7.97 9.46
N LEU A 126 1.98 6.86 8.86
CA LEU A 126 1.39 5.54 9.13
C LEU A 126 1.56 5.14 10.60
N GLN A 127 2.66 5.52 11.25
CA GLN A 127 2.85 5.26 12.67
C GLN A 127 1.86 6.04 13.55
N ARG A 128 1.45 7.26 13.16
CA ARG A 128 0.37 8.00 13.84
C ARG A 128 -0.97 7.30 13.65
N ILE A 129 -1.26 6.83 12.44
CA ILE A 129 -2.47 6.05 12.13
C ILE A 129 -2.54 4.76 12.97
N PHE A 130 -1.46 3.97 13.02
CA PHE A 130 -1.42 2.71 13.80
C PHE A 130 -1.46 2.93 15.31
N LYS A 131 -1.02 4.10 15.80
CA LYS A 131 -1.10 4.47 17.21
C LYS A 131 -2.40 5.17 17.58
N ASN A 132 -3.25 5.52 16.61
CA ASN A 132 -4.52 6.17 16.88
C ASN A 132 -5.40 5.24 17.73
N ASP A 133 -5.78 5.71 18.91
CA ASP A 133 -6.68 4.97 19.78
C ASP A 133 -8.12 5.21 19.33
N CYS A 134 -8.62 4.30 18.51
CA CYS A 134 -10.00 4.30 18.04
C CYS A 134 -10.61 2.90 18.16
N PRO A 135 -11.95 2.75 18.16
CA PRO A 135 -12.61 1.45 18.26
C PRO A 135 -12.14 0.44 17.19
N TYR A 136 -11.76 0.92 16.00
CA TYR A 136 -11.43 0.12 14.82
C TYR A 136 -9.94 -0.24 14.67
N ASN A 137 -9.10 0.14 15.63
CA ASN A 137 -7.70 -0.29 15.69
C ASN A 137 -7.54 -1.53 16.58
N LEU A 138 -7.27 -2.71 16.01
CA LEU A 138 -6.97 -3.94 16.77
C LEU A 138 -5.54 -3.94 17.30
N SER A 139 -5.27 -3.04 18.24
CA SER A 139 -3.95 -2.86 18.84
C SER A 139 -3.55 -4.03 19.74
N ARG A 140 -2.27 -4.07 20.13
CA ARG A 140 -1.75 -5.12 21.03
C ARG A 140 -2.31 -5.03 22.46
N THR A 141 -2.93 -3.92 22.84
CA THR A 141 -3.48 -3.75 24.19
C THR A 141 -4.93 -4.24 24.29
N LYS A 142 -5.65 -4.34 23.16
CA LYS A 142 -7.03 -4.82 23.11
C LYS A 142 -7.15 -6.33 23.35
N LYS A 143 -8.04 -6.72 24.26
CA LYS A 143 -8.26 -8.14 24.62
C LYS A 143 -9.00 -8.89 23.52
N GLU A 144 -9.82 -8.20 22.75
CA GLU A 144 -10.58 -8.68 21.59
C GLU A 144 -9.68 -9.39 20.58
N ARG A 145 -8.40 -9.01 20.50
CA ARG A 145 -7.40 -9.65 19.61
C ARG A 145 -7.32 -11.16 19.79
N PHE A 146 -7.55 -11.67 21.01
CA PHE A 146 -7.48 -13.11 21.27
C PHE A 146 -8.65 -13.84 20.62
N THR A 147 -9.86 -13.29 20.74
CA THR A 147 -11.06 -13.80 20.07
C THR A 147 -10.88 -13.77 18.56
N ILE A 148 -10.46 -12.63 18.00
CA ILE A 148 -10.21 -12.47 16.56
C ILE A 148 -9.17 -13.49 16.06
N ARG A 149 -8.06 -13.68 16.79
CA ARG A 149 -7.03 -14.65 16.41
C ARG A 149 -7.53 -16.10 16.47
N ASN A 150 -8.39 -16.44 17.42
CA ASN A 150 -8.96 -17.78 17.49
C ASN A 150 -9.92 -18.05 16.33
N LEU A 151 -10.74 -17.08 15.95
CA LEU A 151 -11.58 -17.15 14.75
C LEU A 151 -10.73 -17.28 13.48
N ALA A 152 -9.68 -16.47 13.36
CA ALA A 152 -8.76 -16.51 12.23
C ALA A 152 -8.03 -17.87 12.11
N ARG A 153 -7.60 -18.46 13.23
CA ARG A 153 -7.01 -19.81 13.25
C ARG A 153 -8.00 -20.86 12.77
N LYS A 154 -9.25 -20.82 13.25
CA LYS A 154 -10.31 -21.73 12.80
C LYS A 154 -10.56 -21.58 11.30
N ARG A 155 -10.68 -20.35 10.81
CA ARG A 155 -10.80 -20.01 9.37
C ARG A 155 -9.66 -20.62 8.55
N PHE A 156 -8.42 -20.41 9.00
CA PHE A 156 -7.24 -20.94 8.34
C PHE A 156 -7.22 -22.47 8.31
N THR A 157 -7.49 -23.14 9.43
CA THR A 157 -7.53 -24.61 9.51
C THR A 157 -8.62 -25.23 8.63
N LEU A 158 -9.79 -24.57 8.53
CA LEU A 158 -10.89 -25.02 7.68
C LEU A 158 -10.72 -24.62 6.20
N GLY A 159 -9.68 -23.85 5.89
CA GLY A 159 -9.39 -23.41 4.53
C GLY A 159 -10.36 -22.39 3.96
N TYR A 160 -11.02 -21.60 4.82
CA TYR A 160 -11.91 -20.52 4.39
C TYR A 160 -11.09 -19.30 3.89
N PRO A 161 -11.58 -18.56 2.86
CA PRO A 161 -10.94 -17.32 2.41
C PRO A 161 -11.01 -16.22 3.49
N PRO A 162 -10.28 -15.09 3.40
CA PRO A 162 -9.20 -14.84 2.45
C PRO A 162 -7.98 -15.72 2.77
N ARG A 163 -7.42 -16.35 1.74
CA ARG A 163 -6.18 -17.13 1.79
C ARG A 163 -5.69 -17.51 0.38
N LYS A 164 -4.38 -17.65 0.20
CA LYS A 164 -3.73 -18.31 -0.94
C LYS A 164 -3.56 -19.81 -0.69
N GLN A 165 -3.37 -20.60 -1.75
CA GLN A 165 -3.12 -22.04 -1.63
C GLN A 165 -1.84 -22.34 -0.85
N SER A 166 -0.80 -21.51 -1.03
CA SER A 166 0.52 -21.64 -0.39
C SER A 166 0.66 -20.82 0.91
N ASP A 167 -0.44 -20.28 1.43
CA ASP A 167 -0.36 -19.44 2.63
C ASP A 167 0.07 -20.23 3.86
N THR A 168 1.05 -19.66 4.55
CA THR A 168 1.55 -20.13 5.85
C THR A 168 1.19 -19.17 6.98
N SER A 169 0.47 -18.09 6.66
CA SER A 169 0.11 -17.01 7.57
C SER A 169 -1.40 -16.97 7.79
N ILE A 170 -1.81 -16.57 9.00
CA ILE A 170 -3.22 -16.27 9.32
C ILE A 170 -3.54 -14.77 9.19
N GLY A 171 -2.64 -13.98 8.60
CA GLY A 171 -2.72 -12.52 8.56
C GLY A 171 -4.02 -12.00 7.97
N ASP A 172 -4.35 -12.41 6.74
CA ASP A 172 -5.59 -11.99 6.06
C ASP A 172 -6.83 -12.50 6.77
N ALA A 173 -6.76 -13.69 7.37
CA ALA A 173 -7.82 -14.21 8.21
C ALA A 173 -8.04 -13.33 9.46
N VAL A 174 -6.99 -12.82 10.10
CA VAL A 174 -7.08 -11.88 11.22
C VAL A 174 -7.69 -10.56 10.77
N ASN A 175 -7.23 -10.02 9.64
CA ASN A 175 -7.75 -8.78 9.06
C ASN A 175 -9.24 -8.91 8.74
N TRP A 176 -9.65 -10.01 8.09
CA TRP A 176 -11.06 -10.28 7.76
C TRP A 176 -11.95 -10.38 9.00
N GLU A 177 -11.56 -11.20 9.98
CA GLU A 177 -12.34 -11.35 11.21
C GLU A 177 -12.49 -10.00 11.95
N TRP A 178 -11.46 -9.16 11.89
CA TRP A 178 -11.52 -7.83 12.46
C TRP A 178 -12.41 -6.86 11.67
N ILE A 179 -12.38 -6.91 10.34
CA ILE A 179 -13.27 -6.12 9.46
C ILE A 179 -14.74 -6.44 9.77
N VAL A 180 -15.08 -7.73 9.85
CA VAL A 180 -16.43 -8.17 10.17
C VAL A 180 -16.84 -7.67 11.56
N GLN A 181 -15.97 -7.82 12.55
CA GLN A 181 -16.23 -7.37 13.92
C GLN A 181 -16.45 -5.85 14.00
N CYS A 182 -15.65 -5.05 13.29
CA CYS A 182 -15.81 -3.60 13.19
C CYS A 182 -17.19 -3.23 12.63
N SER A 183 -17.65 -3.91 11.57
CA SER A 183 -18.96 -3.65 10.97
C SER A 183 -20.11 -4.05 11.91
N ILE A 184 -19.99 -5.17 12.62
CA ILE A 184 -20.98 -5.59 13.64
C ILE A 184 -21.10 -4.54 14.74
N GLN A 185 -19.98 -4.08 15.28
CA GLN A 185 -19.95 -3.15 16.41
C GLN A 185 -20.43 -1.74 16.05
N SER A 186 -20.05 -1.25 14.87
CA SER A 186 -20.38 0.11 14.43
C SER A 186 -21.71 0.20 13.70
N GLY A 187 -22.18 -0.91 13.12
CA GLY A 187 -23.26 -0.88 12.14
C GLY A 187 -22.89 -0.10 10.88
N LYS A 188 -21.62 -0.01 10.49
CA LYS A 188 -21.20 0.75 9.30
C LYS A 188 -20.97 -0.15 8.09
N HIS A 189 -21.04 0.45 6.91
CA HIS A 189 -20.60 -0.17 5.67
C HIS A 189 -19.08 -0.39 5.68
N ILE A 190 -18.59 -1.27 4.82
CA ILE A 190 -17.16 -1.53 4.69
C ILE A 190 -16.71 -1.26 3.26
N VAL A 191 -15.55 -0.61 3.13
CA VAL A 191 -14.75 -0.63 1.91
C VAL A 191 -13.40 -1.28 2.23
N ILE A 192 -13.03 -2.27 1.42
CA ILE A 192 -11.72 -2.93 1.43
C ILE A 192 -10.95 -2.41 0.22
N VAL A 193 -9.79 -1.82 0.46
CA VAL A 193 -8.83 -1.45 -0.57
C VAL A 193 -7.67 -2.43 -0.54
N THR A 194 -7.54 -3.23 -1.59
CA THR A 194 -6.44 -4.19 -1.75
C THR A 194 -6.14 -4.36 -3.24
N ARG A 195 -4.87 -4.63 -3.56
CA ARG A 195 -4.42 -4.96 -4.91
C ARG A 195 -4.11 -6.45 -5.06
N ASP A 196 -4.24 -7.22 -3.98
CA ASP A 196 -4.08 -8.66 -3.97
C ASP A 196 -5.42 -9.36 -4.20
N THR A 197 -5.36 -10.63 -4.59
CA THR A 197 -6.53 -11.44 -4.94
C THR A 197 -7.10 -12.25 -3.77
N ASP A 198 -6.62 -12.01 -2.55
CA ASP A 198 -7.02 -12.78 -1.36
C ASP A 198 -8.48 -12.54 -0.96
N TYR A 199 -8.94 -11.31 -1.14
CA TYR A 199 -10.30 -10.90 -0.82
C TYR A 199 -11.27 -11.05 -2.00
N GLY A 200 -10.78 -11.36 -3.20
CA GLY A 200 -11.60 -11.37 -4.40
C GLY A 200 -10.81 -11.34 -5.71
N ALA A 201 -11.51 -11.06 -6.80
CA ALA A 201 -10.92 -10.99 -8.13
C ALA A 201 -10.99 -9.58 -8.70
N ILE A 202 -9.98 -9.19 -9.47
CA ILE A 202 -9.99 -7.98 -10.28
C ILE A 202 -10.09 -8.44 -11.74
N TYR A 203 -11.12 -7.99 -12.44
CA TYR A 203 -11.37 -8.35 -13.84
C TYR A 203 -11.84 -7.12 -14.61
N GLU A 204 -11.17 -6.80 -15.73
CA GLU A 204 -11.46 -5.63 -16.57
C GLU A 204 -11.59 -4.31 -15.78
N GLY A 205 -10.70 -4.10 -14.80
CA GLY A 205 -10.67 -2.89 -13.96
C GLY A 205 -11.83 -2.79 -12.96
N LYS A 206 -12.58 -3.86 -12.74
CA LYS A 206 -13.62 -3.99 -11.71
C LYS A 206 -13.19 -5.01 -10.65
N SER A 207 -13.41 -4.64 -9.39
CA SER A 207 -13.12 -5.51 -8.24
C SER A 207 -14.39 -6.25 -7.79
N TYR A 208 -14.26 -7.55 -7.58
CA TYR A 208 -15.32 -8.45 -7.17
C TYR A 208 -14.92 -9.14 -5.87
N LEU A 209 -15.64 -8.87 -4.79
CA LEU A 209 -15.44 -9.59 -3.53
C LEU A 209 -15.73 -11.08 -3.71
N ASN A 210 -14.91 -11.94 -3.12
CA ASN A 210 -15.11 -13.37 -3.11
C ASN A 210 -16.54 -13.73 -2.62
N ASP A 211 -17.21 -14.66 -3.32
CA ASP A 211 -18.62 -14.98 -3.07
C ASP A 211 -18.87 -15.50 -1.65
N TRP A 212 -17.95 -16.32 -1.12
CA TRP A 212 -18.05 -16.81 0.26
C TRP A 212 -17.92 -15.66 1.26
N LEU A 213 -16.93 -14.78 1.08
CA LEU A 213 -16.75 -13.59 1.94
C LEU A 213 -17.97 -12.67 1.90
N ARG A 214 -18.57 -12.49 0.72
CA ARG A 214 -19.77 -11.68 0.53
C ARG A 214 -20.98 -12.28 1.25
N GLN A 215 -21.21 -13.59 1.08
CA GLN A 215 -22.29 -14.30 1.76
C GLN A 215 -22.11 -14.24 3.28
N GLU A 216 -20.92 -14.59 3.75
CA GLU A 216 -20.58 -14.63 5.17
C GLU A 216 -20.76 -13.26 5.83
N PHE A 217 -20.30 -12.18 5.18
CA PHE A 217 -20.49 -10.82 5.68
C PHE A 217 -21.98 -10.48 5.84
N SER A 218 -22.81 -10.82 4.84
CA SER A 218 -24.26 -10.59 4.89
C SER A 218 -24.94 -11.35 6.03
N GLU A 219 -24.52 -12.60 6.27
CA GLU A 219 -25.05 -13.47 7.32
C GLU A 219 -24.62 -13.03 8.73
N ARG A 220 -23.36 -12.64 8.90
CA ARG A 220 -22.81 -12.26 10.21
C ARG A 220 -23.15 -10.82 10.59
N VAL A 221 -23.26 -9.91 9.62
CA VAL A 221 -23.48 -8.48 9.86
C VAL A 221 -24.96 -8.13 9.67
N SER A 222 -25.43 -8.11 8.42
CA SER A 222 -26.81 -7.84 8.03
C SER A 222 -26.94 -7.76 6.50
N LYS A 223 -28.07 -8.22 5.95
CA LYS A 223 -28.45 -8.01 4.54
C LYS A 223 -28.50 -6.54 4.09
N ARG A 224 -28.63 -5.58 5.03
CA ARG A 224 -28.66 -4.14 4.73
C ARG A 224 -27.26 -3.53 4.62
N ARG A 225 -26.23 -4.18 5.18
CA ARG A 225 -24.87 -3.64 5.20
C ARG A 225 -24.13 -4.08 3.95
N LYS A 226 -23.66 -3.09 3.20
CA LYS A 226 -22.79 -3.26 2.04
C LYS A 226 -21.33 -3.41 2.45
N ILE A 227 -20.63 -4.28 1.73
CA ILE A 227 -19.18 -4.41 1.70
C ILE A 227 -18.73 -4.24 0.24
N VAL A 228 -17.73 -3.39 0.02
CA VAL A 228 -17.22 -3.06 -1.32
C VAL A 228 -15.72 -3.38 -1.36
N LEU A 229 -15.29 -4.02 -2.44
CA LEU A 229 -13.87 -4.25 -2.74
C LEU A 229 -13.43 -3.27 -3.84
N THR A 230 -12.24 -2.70 -3.73
CA THR A 230 -11.61 -1.88 -4.76
C THR A 230 -10.09 -2.01 -4.73
N ASP A 231 -9.46 -1.86 -5.88
CA ASP A 231 -8.01 -1.78 -6.09
C ASP A 231 -7.46 -0.34 -5.97
N LYS A 232 -8.36 0.63 -5.83
CA LYS A 232 -8.05 2.07 -5.87
C LYS A 232 -8.30 2.72 -4.52
N LEU A 233 -7.23 3.22 -3.92
CA LEU A 233 -7.28 4.02 -2.71
C LEU A 233 -8.07 5.31 -2.91
N ALA A 234 -8.00 5.94 -4.08
CA ALA A 234 -8.83 7.10 -4.42
C ALA A 234 -10.33 6.80 -4.28
N GLN A 235 -10.76 5.64 -4.79
CA GLN A 235 -12.17 5.25 -4.73
C GLN A 235 -12.58 4.96 -3.27
N GLY A 236 -11.74 4.23 -2.53
CA GLY A 236 -12.01 3.93 -1.13
C GLY A 236 -12.07 5.19 -0.26
N LEU A 237 -11.14 6.13 -0.49
CA LEU A 237 -11.17 7.43 0.13
C LEU A 237 -12.44 8.17 -0.25
N LYS A 238 -12.80 8.37 -1.53
CA LYS A 238 -14.03 9.08 -1.93
C LYS A 238 -15.29 8.59 -1.22
N ILE A 239 -15.44 7.27 -1.05
CA ILE A 239 -16.59 6.67 -0.35
C ILE A 239 -16.61 7.04 1.15
N VAL A 240 -15.44 7.12 1.79
CA VAL A 240 -15.29 7.34 3.24
C VAL A 240 -15.05 8.83 3.57
N HIS A 241 -14.46 9.58 2.65
CA HIS A 241 -13.95 10.93 2.77
C HIS A 241 -13.81 11.58 1.38
N ALA A 242 -14.60 12.63 1.11
CA ALA A 242 -14.78 13.15 -0.25
C ALA A 242 -13.57 13.89 -0.88
N ALA A 243 -12.44 14.04 -0.19
CA ALA A 243 -11.33 14.87 -0.63
C ALA A 243 -10.26 14.08 -1.43
N VAL A 244 -10.54 13.80 -2.70
CA VAL A 244 -9.56 13.23 -3.65
C VAL A 244 -9.55 14.04 -4.93
N SER A 245 -8.37 14.51 -5.36
CA SER A 245 -8.22 15.29 -6.58
C SER A 245 -8.05 14.40 -7.83
N LYS A 246 -8.31 14.94 -9.03
CA LYS A 246 -8.09 14.22 -10.29
C LYS A 246 -6.63 13.80 -10.50
N GLU A 247 -5.70 14.65 -10.05
CA GLU A 247 -4.26 14.39 -10.14
C GLU A 247 -3.87 13.14 -9.34
N MET A 248 -4.47 12.96 -8.15
CA MET A 248 -4.27 11.76 -7.33
C MET A 248 -4.72 10.50 -8.08
N GLU A 249 -5.90 10.53 -8.71
CA GLU A 249 -6.44 9.39 -9.48
C GLU A 249 -5.60 9.05 -10.72
N GLU A 250 -5.01 10.04 -11.37
CA GLU A 250 -4.13 9.86 -12.52
C GLU A 250 -2.82 9.17 -12.13
N GLU A 251 -2.17 9.63 -11.05
CA GLU A 251 -0.93 9.02 -10.57
C GLU A 251 -1.16 7.61 -10.03
N GLU A 252 -2.28 7.37 -9.33
CA GLU A 252 -2.65 6.03 -8.88
C GLU A 252 -2.91 5.08 -10.06
N ARG A 253 -3.63 5.52 -11.10
CA ARG A 253 -3.81 4.71 -12.31
C ARG A 253 -2.49 4.37 -12.99
N ARG A 254 -1.57 5.34 -13.04
CA ARG A 254 -0.22 5.10 -13.58
C ARG A 254 0.53 4.05 -12.76
N LEU A 255 0.52 4.18 -11.45
CA LEU A 255 1.18 3.21 -10.57
C LEU A 255 0.60 1.80 -10.75
N ILE A 256 -0.72 1.66 -10.77
CA ILE A 256 -1.38 0.36 -10.97
C ILE A 256 -1.01 -0.24 -12.33
N ALA A 257 -0.96 0.57 -13.39
CA ALA A 257 -0.53 0.10 -14.72
C ALA A 257 0.94 -0.35 -14.73
N GLU A 258 1.83 0.36 -14.04
CA GLU A 258 3.24 -0.03 -13.89
C GLU A 258 3.37 -1.38 -13.16
N LEU A 259 2.58 -1.59 -12.09
CA LEU A 259 2.57 -2.85 -11.33
C LEU A 259 2.10 -4.05 -12.15
N VAL A 260 1.02 -3.89 -12.93
CA VAL A 260 0.50 -4.94 -13.82
C VAL A 260 1.51 -5.26 -14.94
N GLY A 261 2.13 -4.24 -15.54
CA GLY A 261 3.14 -4.45 -16.57
C GLY A 261 4.35 -5.24 -16.06
N THR A 262 4.79 -5.00 -14.82
CA THR A 262 5.88 -5.79 -14.21
C THR A 262 5.49 -7.22 -13.82
N SER A 263 4.22 -7.55 -13.62
CA SER A 263 3.81 -8.93 -13.32
C SER A 263 3.80 -9.83 -14.54
N ASP A 264 3.53 -9.27 -15.73
CA ASP A 264 3.51 -10.04 -16.98
C ASP A 264 4.94 -10.40 -17.43
N ASP A 265 5.91 -9.47 -17.29
CA ASP A 265 7.33 -9.69 -17.64
C ASP A 265 8.02 -10.78 -16.78
N VAL A 266 7.58 -11.01 -15.54
CA VAL A 266 8.17 -12.05 -14.66
C VAL A 266 7.63 -13.45 -15.00
N SER A 267 6.48 -13.54 -15.67
CA SER A 267 5.87 -14.82 -16.05
C SER A 267 6.47 -15.44 -17.31
N GLU A 268 7.19 -14.67 -18.13
CA GLU A 268 7.83 -15.17 -19.37
C GLU A 268 9.22 -15.77 -19.15
N ASP A 269 9.87 -15.54 -18.00
CA ASP A 269 11.22 -16.03 -17.68
C ASP A 269 11.24 -17.37 -16.90
N GLU A 270 10.10 -18.00 -16.61
CA GLU A 270 9.99 -19.30 -15.91
C GLU A 270 9.49 -20.48 -16.77
N THR A 271 9.66 -20.42 -18.10
CA THR A 271 9.43 -21.59 -19.00
C THR A 271 10.68 -22.08 -19.71
#